data_AF-A0AAW0PBF8-F1
#
_entry.id   AF-A0AAW0PBF8-F1
#
_cell.length_a   1.000
_cell.length_b   1.000
_cell.length_c   1.000
_cell.angle_alpha   90.00
_cell.angle_beta   90.00
_cell.angle_gamma   90.00
#
_symmetry.space_group_name_H-M   'P 1'
#
loop_
_entity.id
_entity.type
_entity.pdbx_description
1 polymer ?
#
loop_
_entity_poly.entity_id
_entity_poly.type
_entity_poly.pdbx_seq_one_letter_code
_entity_poly.pdbx_strand_id
1 'polypeptide(L)'
;MCLRHGCGAEYVQLLIDFGANVYLPTLIIEKSTKQNEALELLLRERGTPKTLASHCRLAIRKHLQKINKMNCLEQLDLPTSILHYLQHKPPPYTAL
;
A
#
# COMPACT_ATOMS: atom_id res chain seq x y z
N MET A 1 15.32 3.08 -3.91
CA MET A 1 14.00 2.92 -4.57
C MET A 1 13.91 1.50 -5.12
N CYS A 2 12.80 0.80 -4.84
CA CYS A 2 12.54 -0.58 -5.28
C CYS A 2 12.77 -0.79 -6.79
N LEU A 3 12.40 0.17 -7.63
CA LEU A 3 12.63 0.09 -9.09
C LEU A 3 14.10 -0.06 -9.49
N ARG A 4 15.04 0.57 -8.77
CA ARG A 4 16.48 0.45 -9.07
C ARG A 4 17.02 -0.96 -8.78
N HIS A 5 16.28 -1.74 -8.00
CA HIS A 5 16.62 -3.11 -7.62
C HIS A 5 15.86 -4.15 -8.47
N GLY A 6 15.16 -3.71 -9.52
CA GLY A 6 14.39 -4.61 -10.38
C GLY A 6 13.19 -5.26 -9.68
N CYS A 7 12.63 -4.65 -8.64
CA CYS A 7 11.46 -5.20 -7.95
C CYS A 7 10.25 -5.29 -8.90
N GLY A 8 9.52 -6.40 -8.82
CA GLY A 8 8.27 -6.64 -9.56
C GLY A 8 7.11 -5.74 -9.10
N ALA A 9 6.06 -5.69 -9.91
CA ALA A 9 4.91 -4.82 -9.70
C ALA A 9 4.17 -5.14 -8.38
N GLU A 10 4.11 -6.40 -7.98
CA GLU A 10 3.46 -6.87 -6.77
C GLU A 10 4.15 -6.32 -5.51
N TYR A 11 5.49 -6.30 -5.52
CA TYR A 11 6.25 -5.73 -4.42
C TYR A 11 6.07 -4.20 -4.37
N VAL A 12 6.02 -3.54 -5.52
CA VAL A 12 5.77 -2.11 -5.60
C VAL A 12 4.36 -1.78 -5.10
N GLN A 13 3.35 -2.54 -5.51
CA GLN A 13 1.97 -2.43 -5.02
C GLN A 13 1.92 -2.59 -3.50
N LEU A 14 2.62 -3.58 -2.93
CA LEU A 14 2.69 -3.78 -1.49
C LEU A 14 3.24 -2.53 -0.78
N LEU A 15 4.30 -1.91 -1.29
CA LEU A 15 4.84 -0.68 -0.71
C LEU A 15 3.82 0.47 -0.78
N ILE A 16 3.13 0.63 -1.92
CA ILE A 16 2.09 1.65 -2.12
C ILE A 16 0.92 1.43 -1.15
N ASP A 17 0.49 0.20 -0.95
CA ASP A 17 -0.58 -0.20 -0.05
C ASP A 17 -0.29 0.16 1.41
N PHE A 18 1.00 0.16 1.77
CA PHE A 18 1.51 0.53 3.09
C PHE A 18 1.94 2.01 3.18
N GLY A 19 1.61 2.82 2.18
CA GLY A 19 1.75 4.27 2.25
C GLY A 19 3.10 4.81 1.77
N ALA A 20 3.82 4.06 0.94
CA ALA A 20 5.02 4.58 0.29
C ALA A 20 4.71 5.87 -0.49
N ASN A 21 5.61 6.85 -0.38
CA ASN A 21 5.49 8.10 -1.12
C ASN A 21 5.81 7.87 -2.60
N VAL A 22 4.79 7.96 -3.45
CA VAL A 22 4.94 7.78 -4.91
C VAL A 22 5.61 8.97 -5.59
N TYR A 23 5.65 10.16 -4.97
CA TYR A 23 6.16 11.40 -5.57
C TYR A 23 7.67 11.61 -5.38
N LEU A 24 8.42 10.60 -4.92
CA LEU A 24 9.86 10.74 -4.70
C LEU A 24 10.58 11.13 -6.01
N PRO A 25 11.40 12.22 -6.01
CA PRO A 25 11.98 12.82 -7.22
C PRO A 25 13.05 11.95 -7.89
N THR A 26 13.51 10.87 -7.25
CA THR A 26 14.57 9.98 -7.74
C THR A 26 14.16 9.04 -8.88
N LEU A 27 12.91 9.12 -9.35
CA LEU A 27 12.50 8.51 -10.62
C LEU A 27 13.01 9.36 -11.79
N ILE A 28 14.33 9.59 -11.83
CA ILE A 28 14.98 9.90 -13.10
C ILE A 28 14.86 8.59 -13.86
N ILE A 29 13.79 8.47 -14.65
CA ILE A 29 13.58 7.37 -15.58
C ILE A 29 14.74 7.52 -16.56
N GLU A 30 15.84 6.81 -16.30
CA GLU A 30 16.90 6.72 -17.28
C GLU A 30 16.23 6.19 -18.56
N LYS A 31 16.53 6.79 -19.70
CA LYS A 31 16.00 6.37 -21.02
C LYS A 31 16.20 4.87 -21.30
N SER A 32 17.05 4.19 -20.52
CA SER A 32 17.38 2.77 -20.52
C SER A 32 16.49 1.88 -19.65
N THR A 33 15.72 2.41 -18.67
CA THR A 33 14.77 1.59 -17.92
C THR A 33 13.64 1.21 -18.86
N LYS A 34 13.66 -0.04 -19.34
CA LYS A 34 12.54 -0.64 -20.08
C LYS A 34 11.26 -0.35 -19.31
N GLN A 35 10.24 0.18 -20.00
CA GLN A 35 8.89 0.27 -19.45
C GLN A 35 8.54 -1.12 -18.92
N ASN A 36 8.32 -1.18 -17.61
CA ASN A 36 7.92 -2.39 -16.92
C ASN A 36 6.68 -2.06 -16.11
N GLU A 37 5.91 -3.10 -15.81
CA GLU A 37 4.64 -2.99 -15.10
C GLU A 37 4.75 -2.21 -13.78
N ALA A 38 5.88 -2.34 -13.08
CA ALA A 38 6.15 -1.61 -11.83
C ALA A 38 6.29 -0.09 -12.03
N LEU A 39 6.89 0.35 -13.14
CA LEU A 39 6.98 1.77 -13.51
C LEU A 39 5.61 2.32 -13.92
N GLU A 40 4.86 1.58 -14.72
CA GLU A 40 3.49 1.95 -15.12
C GLU A 40 2.58 2.10 -13.90
N LEU A 41 2.66 1.15 -12.96
CA LEU A 41 1.95 1.20 -11.70
C LEU A 41 2.25 2.46 -10.91
N LEU A 42 3.54 2.83 -10.76
CA LEU A 42 3.93 4.04 -10.04
C LEU A 42 3.45 5.32 -10.72
N LEU A 43 3.50 5.37 -12.06
CA LEU A 43 2.99 6.52 -12.82
C LEU A 43 1.48 6.68 -12.65
N ARG A 44 0.73 5.57 -12.67
CA ARG A 44 -0.72 5.56 -12.42
C ARG A 44 -1.06 6.07 -11.02
N GLU A 45 -0.37 5.56 -10.00
CA GLU A 45 -0.60 5.94 -8.60
C GLU A 45 -0.19 7.39 -8.30
N ARG A 46 0.73 7.99 -9.08
CA ARG A 46 1.02 9.44 -9.00
C ARG A 46 -0.12 10.31 -9.51
N GLY A 47 -0.85 9.84 -10.52
CA GLY A 47 -1.99 10.57 -11.10
C GLY A 47 -3.30 10.35 -10.35
N THR A 48 -3.34 9.40 -9.42
CA THR A 48 -4.58 8.92 -8.79
C THR A 48 -4.53 9.08 -7.27
N PRO A 49 -5.34 9.97 -6.67
CA PRO A 49 -5.43 10.06 -5.22
C PRO A 49 -5.88 8.73 -4.60
N LYS A 50 -5.30 8.38 -3.44
CA LYS A 50 -5.74 7.21 -2.67
C LYS A 50 -7.19 7.38 -2.25
N THR A 51 -7.93 6.27 -2.29
CA THR A 51 -9.31 6.22 -1.76
C THR A 51 -9.35 6.62 -0.29
N LEU A 52 -10.50 7.12 0.17
CA LEU A 52 -10.71 7.43 1.59
C LEU A 52 -10.46 6.21 2.48
N ALA A 53 -10.91 5.02 2.05
CA ALA A 53 -10.65 3.78 2.77
C ALA A 53 -9.15 3.51 2.95
N SER A 54 -8.35 3.68 1.88
CA SER A 54 -6.90 3.53 1.93
C SER A 54 -6.25 4.54 2.89
N HIS A 55 -6.69 5.80 2.84
CA HIS A 55 -6.26 6.84 3.78
C HIS A 55 -6.59 6.49 5.23
N CYS A 56 -7.83 6.08 5.52
CA CYS A 56 -8.26 5.67 6.85
C CYS A 56 -7.43 4.49 7.36
N ARG A 57 -7.19 3.47 6.52
CA ARG A 57 -6.34 2.33 6.88
C ARG A 57 -4.94 2.76 7.29
N LEU A 58 -4.30 3.61 6.49
CA LEU A 58 -2.96 4.11 6.79
C LEU A 58 -2.94 4.94 8.08
N ALA A 59 -3.93 5.81 8.28
CA ALA A 59 -4.05 6.64 9.48
C ALA A 59 -4.21 5.80 10.75
N ILE A 60 -5.14 4.82 10.73
CA ILE A 60 -5.38 3.91 11.85
C ILE A 60 -4.12 3.09 12.17
N ARG A 61 -3.52 2.45 11.16
CA ARG A 61 -2.30 1.64 11.34
C ARG A 61 -1.14 2.48 11.88
N LYS A 62 -0.93 3.69 11.34
CA LYS A 62 0.11 4.61 11.81
C LYS A 62 -0.11 5.00 13.28
N HIS A 63 -1.36 5.25 13.68
CA HIS A 63 -1.69 5.55 15.07
C HIS A 63 -1.41 4.35 15.99
N LEU A 64 -1.92 3.16 15.64
CA LEU A 64 -1.69 1.93 16.41
C LEU A 64 -0.21 1.59 16.55
N GLN A 65 0.58 1.79 15.50
CA GLN A 65 2.03 1.63 15.53
C GLN A 65 2.68 2.64 16.50
N LYS A 66 2.28 3.92 16.44
CA LYS A 66 2.81 4.98 17.31
C LYS A 66 2.60 4.69 18.79
N ILE A 67 1.48 4.08 19.15
CA ILE A 67 1.16 3.72 20.54
C ILE A 67 1.58 2.29 20.92
N ASN A 68 2.26 1.57 20.01
CA ASN A 68 2.66 0.17 20.19
C ASN A 68 1.50 -0.79 20.52
N LYS A 69 0.35 -0.60 19.86
CA LYS A 69 -0.88 -1.41 20.03
C LYS A 69 -1.36 -2.06 18.73
N MET A 70 -0.44 -2.41 17.84
CA MET A 70 -0.80 -3.13 16.60
C MET A 70 -1.54 -4.45 16.88
N ASN A 71 -1.20 -5.12 17.98
CA ASN A 71 -1.84 -6.37 18.40
C ASN A 71 -3.29 -6.19 18.92
N CYS A 72 -3.71 -4.95 19.20
CA CYS A 72 -5.07 -4.64 19.67
C CYS A 72 -6.06 -4.39 18.53
N LEU A 73 -5.62 -4.50 17.27
CA LEU A 73 -6.47 -4.21 16.12
C LEU A 73 -7.73 -5.10 16.09
N GLU A 74 -7.61 -6.36 16.51
CA GLU A 74 -8.75 -7.31 16.61
C GLU A 74 -9.73 -7.00 17.76
N GLN A 75 -9.36 -6.09 18.66
CA GLN A 75 -10.21 -5.66 19.78
C GLN A 75 -11.07 -4.44 19.42
N LEU A 76 -10.88 -3.86 18.23
CA LEU A 76 -11.72 -2.77 17.75
C LEU A 76 -13.11 -3.30 17.43
N ASP A 77 -14.14 -2.61 17.92
CA ASP A 77 -15.54 -2.92 17.63
C ASP A 77 -15.89 -2.50 16.19
N LEU A 78 -15.45 -3.31 15.24
CA LEU A 78 -15.60 -3.09 13.81
C LEU A 78 -16.02 -4.39 13.10
N PRO A 79 -16.74 -4.30 11.96
CA PRO A 79 -17.02 -5.46 11.12
C PRO A 79 -15.76 -6.20 10.69
N THR A 80 -15.84 -7.54 10.60
CA THR A 80 -14.71 -8.41 10.20
C THR A 80 -14.08 -8.03 8.86
N SER A 81 -14.89 -7.57 7.90
CA SER A 81 -14.40 -7.09 6.60
C SER A 81 -13.48 -5.88 6.74
N ILE A 82 -13.79 -4.95 7.65
CA ILE A 82 -12.95 -3.79 7.95
C ILE A 82 -11.70 -4.23 8.71
N LEU A 83 -11.82 -5.13 9.69
CA LEU A 83 -10.66 -5.68 10.40
C LEU A 83 -9.68 -6.34 9.44
N HIS A 84 -10.16 -7.20 8.53
CA HIS A 84 -9.33 -7.81 7.48
C HIS A 84 -8.69 -6.77 6.57
N TYR A 85 -9.45 -5.76 6.14
CA TYR A 85 -8.90 -4.67 5.33
C TYR A 85 -7.77 -3.91 6.05
N LEU A 86 -7.94 -3.61 7.34
CA LEU A 86 -6.94 -2.97 8.19
C LEU A 86 -5.71 -3.86 8.43
N GLN A 87 -5.91 -5.18 8.50
CA GLN A 87 -4.85 -6.18 8.64
C GLN A 87 -4.13 -6.51 7.32
N HIS A 88 -4.59 -5.99 6.18
CA HIS A 88 -4.14 -6.42 4.85
C HIS A 88 -4.31 -7.94 4.67
N LYS A 89 -5.48 -8.45 5.07
CA LYS A 89 -5.93 -9.83 4.83
C LYS A 89 -6.98 -9.87 3.72
N PRO A 90 -7.13 -10.99 3.01
CA PRO A 90 -8.21 -11.16 2.04
C PRO A 90 -9.58 -11.03 2.72
N PRO A 91 -10.62 -10.54 2.01
CA PRO A 91 -11.96 -10.45 2.56
C PRO A 91 -12.50 -11.85 2.96
N PRO A 92 -13.30 -11.95 4.03
CA PRO A 92 -13.71 -13.24 4.60
C PRO A 92 -14.64 -14.09 3.71
N TYR A 93 -15.19 -13.51 2.64
CA TYR A 93 -16.15 -14.19 1.75
C TYR A 93 -15.56 -14.62 0.39
N THR A 94 -14.26 -14.47 0.15
CA THR A 94 -13.61 -14.89 -1.11
C THR A 94 -12.97 -16.28 -1.02
N ALA A 95 -13.74 -17.26 -0.54
CA ALA A 95 -13.46 -18.68 -0.78
C ALA A 95 -14.59 -19.22 -1.68
N LEU A 96 -14.39 -19.08 -2.99
CA LEU A 96 -15.10 -19.85 -4.02
C LEU A 96 -14.05 -20.59 -4.84
#